data_AF-A0A7J2H756-F1
#
_entry.id   AF-A0A7J2H756-F1
#
_cell.length_a   1.000
_cell.length_b   1.000
_cell.length_c   1.000
_cell.angle_alpha   90.00
_cell.angle_beta   90.00
_cell.angle_gamma   90.00
#
_symmetry.space_group_name_H-M   'P 1'
#
loop_
_entity.id
_entity.type
_entity.pdbx_description
1 polymer ?
#
loop_
_entity_poly.entity_id
_entity_poly.type
_entity_poly.pdbx_seq_one_letter_code
_entity_poly.pdbx_strand_id
1 'polypeptide(L)' 'MRYRRLGATGLEVSVIGFGAIKLPEITVEEAVRVLNRALDLGINFIDTA' A
#
# COMPACT_ATOMS: atom_id res chain seq x y z
N MET A 1 -8.02 -1.13 -10.31
CA MET A 1 -7.96 -1.77 -8.97
C MET A 1 -9.34 -2.29 -8.58
N ARG A 2 -9.44 -3.35 -7.75
CA ARG A 2 -10.70 -3.77 -7.10
C ARG A 2 -10.64 -3.41 -5.61
N TYR A 3 -11.77 -2.96 -5.05
CA TYR A 3 -11.88 -2.54 -3.66
C TYR A 3 -12.89 -3.37 -2.88
N ARG A 4 -12.75 -3.41 -1.55
CA ARG A 4 -13.68 -4.04 -0.62
C ARG A 4 -13.71 -3.27 0.69
N ARG A 5 -14.86 -3.25 1.36
CA ARG A 5 -15.00 -2.73 2.72
C ARG A 5 -14.06 -3.43 3.73
N LEU A 6 -13.27 -2.65 4.45
CA LEU A 6 -12.42 -3.15 5.53
C LEU A 6 -13.27 -3.39 6.81
N GLY A 7 -13.79 -4.60 6.95
CA GLY A 7 -14.61 -5.00 8.09
C GLY A 7 -15.83 -4.08 8.29
N ALA A 8 -15.97 -3.53 9.49
CA ALA A 8 -17.05 -2.61 9.86
C ALA A 8 -16.63 -1.12 9.81
N THR A 9 -15.43 -0.80 9.31
CA THR A 9 -14.88 0.57 9.35
C THR A 9 -15.51 1.53 8.35
N GLY A 10 -16.20 1.01 7.32
CA GLY A 10 -16.71 1.80 6.20
C GLY A 10 -15.65 2.23 5.18
N LEU A 11 -14.38 1.90 5.39
CA LEU A 11 -13.30 2.19 4.44
C LEU A 11 -13.32 1.19 3.27
N GLU A 12 -13.26 1.69 2.04
CA GLU A 12 -13.05 0.87 0.85
C GLU A 12 -11.55 0.75 0.56
N VAL A 13 -11.00 -0.45 0.72
CA VAL A 13 -9.58 -0.73 0.55
C VAL A 13 -9.31 -1.65 -0.64
N SER A 14 -8.15 -1.48 -1.28
CA SER A 14 -7.71 -2.33 -2.37
C SER A 14 -7.60 -3.77 -1.89
N VAL A 15 -8.08 -4.74 -2.70
CA VAL A 15 -8.01 -6.17 -2.34
C VAL A 15 -6.58 -6.72 -2.28
N ILE A 16 -5.61 -5.96 -2.81
CA ILE A 16 -4.17 -6.17 -2.68
C ILE A 16 -3.63 -5.01 -1.84
N GLY A 17 -2.81 -5.32 -0.83
CA GLY A 17 -2.11 -4.33 0.00
C GLY A 17 -0.63 -4.22 -0.35
N PHE A 18 0.01 -3.12 0.09
CA PHE A 18 1.45 -2.90 0.00
C PHE A 18 2.09 -3.12 1.38
N GLY A 19 2.97 -4.11 1.50
CA GLY A 19 3.73 -4.37 2.73
C GLY A 19 5.00 -3.52 2.80
N ALA A 20 5.17 -2.77 3.88
CA ALA A 20 6.26 -1.82 4.05
C ALA A 20 7.47 -2.34 4.84
N ILE A 21 7.40 -3.56 5.41
CA ILE A 21 8.47 -4.12 6.28
C ILE A 21 9.86 -4.17 5.63
N LYS A 22 9.91 -4.21 4.29
CA LYS A 22 11.16 -4.25 3.50
C LYS A 22 11.68 -2.89 3.07
N LEU A 23 10.92 -1.81 3.25
CA LEU A 23 11.38 -0.46 2.88
C LEU A 23 12.68 -0.02 3.59
N PRO A 24 12.97 -0.43 4.85
CA PRO A 24 14.26 -0.11 5.48
C PRO A 24 15.49 -0.78 4.84
N GLU A 25 15.30 -1.79 3.99
CA GLU A 25 16.39 -2.53 3.32
C GLU A 25 16.84 -1.87 2.00
N ILE A 26 16.16 -0.80 1.54
CA ILE A 26 16.40 -0.09 0.28
C ILE A 26 16.63 1.41 0.51
N THR A 27 17.08 2.15 -0.51
CA THR A 27 17.27 3.60 -0.35
C THR A 27 15.94 4.33 -0.19
N VAL A 28 15.96 5.55 0.37
CA VAL A 28 14.76 6.39 0.48
C VAL A 28 14.17 6.67 -0.90
N GLU A 29 15.00 6.91 -1.90
CA GLU A 29 14.56 7.15 -3.28
C GLU A 29 13.88 5.92 -3.87
N GLU A 30 14.40 4.72 -3.60
CA GLU A 30 13.77 3.47 -3.99
C GLU A 30 12.43 3.27 -3.30
N ALA A 31 12.37 3.47 -1.98
CA ALA A 31 11.14 3.39 -1.20
C ALA A 31 10.06 4.35 -1.73
N VAL A 32 10.44 5.59 -2.01
CA VAL A 32 9.56 6.61 -2.62
C VAL A 32 9.06 6.13 -3.99
N ARG A 33 9.94 5.60 -4.86
CA ARG A 33 9.53 5.12 -6.18
C ARG A 33 8.55 3.96 -6.10
N VAL A 34 8.82 2.95 -5.29
CA VAL A 34 7.96 1.75 -5.22
C VAL A 34 6.61 2.05 -4.55
N LEU A 35 6.61 2.88 -3.50
CA LEU A 35 5.38 3.28 -2.82
C LEU A 35 4.49 4.12 -3.72
N ASN A 36 5.04 5.14 -4.39
CA ASN A 36 4.26 5.96 -5.33
C ASN A 36 3.74 5.11 -6.49
N ARG A 37 4.53 4.16 -7.00
CA ARG A 37 4.05 3.24 -8.04
C ARG A 37 2.87 2.38 -7.55
N ALA A 38 2.87 1.94 -6.30
CA ALA A 38 1.74 1.21 -5.72
C ALA A 38 0.47 2.09 -5.66
N LEU A 39 0.62 3.35 -5.24
CA LEU A 39 -0.46 4.33 -5.22
C LEU A 39 -1.01 4.60 -6.63
N ASP A 40 -0.15 4.80 -7.63
CA ASP A 40 -0.53 5.00 -9.04
C ASP A 40 -1.33 3.82 -9.61
N LEU A 41 -1.05 2.60 -9.13
CA LEU A 41 -1.79 1.39 -9.51
C LEU A 41 -3.14 1.24 -8.77
N GLY A 42 -3.43 2.16 -7.85
CA GLY A 42 -4.66 2.23 -7.08
C GLY A 42 -4.62 1.48 -5.75
N ILE A 43 -3.45 1.00 -5.29
CA ILE A 43 -3.33 0.40 -3.96
C ILE A 43 -3.51 1.51 -2.92
N ASN A 44 -4.42 1.32 -1.96
CA ASN A 44 -4.66 2.28 -0.88
C ASN A 44 -4.59 1.63 0.52
N PHE A 45 -4.22 0.36 0.60
CA PHE A 45 -4.00 -0.35 1.86
C PHE A 45 -2.52 -0.64 2.03
N ILE A 46 -1.91 0.00 3.03
CA ILE A 46 -0.47 -0.09 3.32
C ILE A 46 -0.32 -0.69 4.71
N ASP A 47 0.44 -1.78 4.80
CA ASP A 47 0.74 -2.49 6.04
C ASP A 47 2.17 -2.16 6.50
N THR A 48 2.32 -1.72 7.75
CA THR A 48 3.60 -1.37 8.37
C THR A 48 3.55 -1.65 9.88
N ALA A 49 4.71 -1.80 10.51
CA ALA A 49 4.89 -1.98 11.96
C ALA A 49 5.52 -0.74 12.62
#